data_AF-A0A2N8KMC0-F1
#
_entry.id   AF-A0A2N8KMC0-F1
#
_cell.length_a   1.000
_cell.length_b   1.000
_cell.length_c   1.000
_cell.angle_alpha   90.00
_cell.angle_beta   90.00
_cell.angle_gamma   90.00
#
_symmetry.space_group_name_H-M   'P 1'
#
loop_
_entity.id
_entity.type
_entity.pdbx_description
1 polymer ?
#
loop_
_entity_poly.entity_id
_entity_poly.type
_entity_poly.pdbx_seq_one_letter_code
_entity_poly.pdbx_strand_id
1 'polypeptide(L)' 'GALSNNVGALAGWIAGGQHIKPGNRMPAFDHLSGPELRAVAGYLDGLK' A
#
# COMPACT_ATOMS: atom_id res chain seq x y z
N GLY A 1 -11.79 -5.37 -11.80
CA GLY A 1 -11.94 -5.87 -10.42
C GLY A 1 -11.59 -4.76 -9.44
N ALA A 2 -12.02 -4.88 -8.18
CA ALA A 2 -11.62 -3.97 -7.10
C ALA A 2 -10.58 -4.65 -6.20
N LEU A 3 -9.59 -3.89 -5.74
CA LEU A 3 -8.60 -4.37 -4.77
C LEU A 3 -9.26 -4.48 -3.39
N SER A 4 -9.07 -5.60 -2.70
CA SER A 4 -9.57 -5.79 -1.33
C SER A 4 -8.92 -4.78 -0.37
N ASN A 5 -9.68 -4.21 0.57
CA ASN A 5 -9.16 -3.26 1.56
C ASN A 5 -8.62 -4.00 2.80
N ASN A 6 -7.52 -4.72 2.62
CA ASN A 6 -6.81 -5.44 3.69
C ASN A 6 -5.33 -5.03 3.75
N VAL A 7 -4.64 -5.40 4.83
CA VAL A 7 -3.24 -5.03 5.09
C VAL A 7 -2.29 -5.39 3.93
N GLY A 8 -2.45 -6.57 3.33
CA GLY A 8 -1.58 -7.01 2.23
C GLY A 8 -1.77 -6.18 0.96
N ALA A 9 -3.02 -5.89 0.61
CA ALA A 9 -3.36 -5.02 -0.49
C ALA A 9 -2.90 -3.58 -0.26
N LEU A 10 -3.05 -3.07 0.97
CA LEU A 10 -2.60 -1.73 1.35
C LEU A 10 -1.06 -1.60 1.30
N ALA A 11 -0.33 -2.62 1.76
CA ALA A 11 1.13 -2.67 1.63
C ALA A 11 1.58 -2.65 0.16
N GLY A 12 0.92 -3.42 -0.71
CA GLY A 12 1.18 -3.40 -2.15
C GLY A 12 0.87 -2.05 -2.81
N TRP A 13 -0.20 -1.38 -2.38
CA TRP A 13 -0.55 -0.03 -2.83
C TRP A 13 0.52 1.00 -2.46
N ILE A 14 1.00 0.98 -1.21
CA ILE A 14 2.07 1.88 -0.72
C ILE A 14 3.38 1.64 -1.49
N ALA A 15 3.71 0.38 -1.77
CA ALA A 15 4.94 0.00 -2.46
C ALA A 15 4.95 0.46 -3.93
N GLY A 16 3.81 0.43 -4.63
CA GLY A 16 3.80 0.58 -6.08
C GLY A 16 2.42 0.78 -6.69
N GLY A 17 1.61 1.69 -6.15
CA GLY A 17 0.24 1.93 -6.59
C GLY A 17 0.06 2.22 -8.08
N GLN A 18 1.09 2.67 -8.80
CA GLN A 18 1.03 2.85 -10.27
C GLN A 18 0.81 1.53 -11.03
N HIS A 19 1.31 0.39 -10.51
CA HIS A 19 1.06 -0.94 -11.11
C HIS A 19 -0.37 -1.43 -10.91
N ILE A 20 -1.09 -0.86 -9.94
CA ILE A 20 -2.47 -1.20 -9.60
C ILE A 20 -3.44 -0.22 -10.27
N LYS A 21 -3.14 1.08 -10.22
CA LYS A 21 -3.91 2.17 -10.80
C LYS A 21 -2.98 3.20 -11.44
N PRO A 22 -2.66 3.07 -12.74
CA PRO A 22 -1.87 4.05 -13.45
C PRO A 22 -2.49 5.45 -13.41
N GLY A 23 -1.66 6.49 -13.24
CA GLY A 23 -2.09 7.89 -13.20
C GLY A 23 -2.64 8.36 -11.85
N ASN A 24 -2.60 7.53 -10.81
CA ASN A 24 -2.88 7.99 -9.45
C ASN A 24 -1.79 9.00 -9.00
N ARG A 25 -2.11 9.87 -8.04
CA ARG A 25 -1.21 10.97 -7.61
C ARG A 25 -0.38 10.63 -6.38
N MET A 26 -0.48 9.42 -5.86
CA MET A 26 0.35 8.97 -4.74
C MET A 26 1.69 8.47 -5.28
N PRO A 27 2.82 9.03 -4.83
CA PRO A 27 4.14 8.48 -5.12
C PRO A 27 4.31 7.08 -4.52
N ALA A 28 5.19 6.27 -5.12
CA ALA A 28 5.59 5.00 -4.53
C ALA A 28 6.55 5.23 -3.36
N PHE A 29 6.47 4.38 -2.34
CA PHE A 29 7.39 4.36 -1.19
C PHE A 29 8.34 3.16 -1.33
N ASP A 30 9.04 3.09 -2.45
CA ASP A 30 9.91 1.98 -2.85
C ASP A 30 11.20 1.84 -2.01
N HIS A 31 11.52 2.85 -1.21
CA HIS A 31 12.61 2.83 -0.23
C HIS A 31 12.29 2.00 1.02
N LEU A 32 11.02 1.63 1.25
CA LEU A 32 10.61 0.82 2.39
C LEU A 32 10.78 -0.68 2.09
N SER A 33 11.32 -1.41 3.05
CA SER A 33 11.37 -2.86 3.00
C SER A 33 9.98 -3.49 3.15
N GLY A 34 9.85 -4.77 2.75
CA GLY A 34 8.60 -5.53 2.89
C GLY A 34 8.02 -5.52 4.32
N PRO A 35 8.82 -5.75 5.37
CA PRO A 35 8.36 -5.63 6.76
C PRO A 35 7.88 -4.21 7.14
N GLU A 36 8.58 -3.17 6.70
CA GLU A 36 8.18 -1.77 6.98
C GLU A 36 6.86 -1.42 6.30
N LEU A 37 6.68 -1.83 5.04
CA LEU A 37 5.42 -1.66 4.32
C LEU A 37 4.24 -2.32 5.05
N ARG A 38 4.44 -3.53 5.58
CA ARG A 38 3.42 -4.21 6.39
C ARG A 38 3.16 -3.51 7.73
N ALA A 39 4.19 -2.97 8.37
CA ALA A 39 4.04 -2.23 9.62
C ALA A 39 3.21 -0.96 9.43
N VAL A 40 3.50 -0.17 8.38
CA VAL A 40 2.72 1.02 8.03
C VAL A 40 1.27 0.64 7.68
N ALA A 41 1.09 -0.38 6.83
CA ALA A 41 -0.24 -0.84 6.46
C ALA A 41 -1.05 -1.33 7.67
N GLY A 42 -0.42 -2.04 8.61
CA GLY A 42 -1.06 -2.50 9.84
C GLY A 42 -1.43 -1.34 10.77
N TYR A 43 -0.57 -0.32 10.89
CA TYR A 43 -0.91 0.90 11.62
C TYR A 43 -2.15 1.59 11.04
N LEU A 44 -2.18 1.82 9.72
CA LEU A 44 -3.32 2.46 9.04
C LEU A 44 -4.61 1.64 9.15
N ASP A 45 -4.52 0.31 9.11
CA ASP A 45 -5.66 -0.59 9.31
C ASP A 45 -6.30 -0.43 10.69
N GLY A 46 -5.49 -0.17 11.72
CA GLY A 46 -5.94 0.06 13.10
C GLY A 46 -6.51 1.45 13.37
N LEU A 47 -6.46 2.38 12.41
CA LEU A 47 -7.04 3.73 12.52
C LEU A 47 -8.51 3.83 12.05
N LYS A 48 -9.14 2.68 11.77
CA LYS A 48 -10.53 2.60 11.29
C LYS A 48 -11.56 2.86 12.38
#